data_AF-A0A535SKE9-F1
#
_entry.id   AF-A0A535SKE9-F1
#
_cell.length_a   1.000
_cell.length_b   1.000
_cell.length_c   1.000
_cell.angle_alpha   90.00
_cell.angle_beta   90.00
_cell.angle_gamma   90.00
#
_symmetry.space_group_name_H-M   'P 1'
#
loop_
_entity.id
_entity.type
_entity.pdbx_description
1 polymer ?
#
loop_
_entity_poly.entity_id
_entity_poly.type
_entity_poly.pdbx_seq_one_letter_code
_entity_poly.pdbx_strand_id
1 'polypeptide(L)'
;MIMENDEEARWESESGEHSEQTRRVDPEYVRNRAYYQALQDHYQVVRDHHHQVMDHHQLLLEHHYLVQALYKDVQKSRRGMPEQEQAWQSYHRALKEHHEMVEEHQRILEEHRQIIARRPHRPEPS
;
A
#
# COMPACT_ATOMS: atom_id res chain seq x y z
N MET A 1 3.21 -60.98 -64.60
CA MET A 1 4.65 -61.26 -64.47
C MET A 1 5.28 -59.99 -63.95
N ILE A 2 5.82 -60.04 -62.74
CA ILE A 2 6.35 -58.93 -61.95
C ILE A 2 7.87 -58.86 -62.21
N MET A 3 8.40 -57.64 -62.40
CA MET A 3 9.72 -57.17 -61.97
C MET A 3 9.47 -55.70 -61.60
N GLU A 4 9.31 -55.29 -60.33
CA GLU A 4 10.29 -55.09 -59.25
C GLU A 4 11.47 -54.16 -59.59
N ASN A 5 11.54 -53.08 -58.78
CA ASN A 5 12.68 -52.25 -58.36
C ASN A 5 13.26 -51.27 -59.39
N ASP A 6 13.77 -50.10 -59.02
CA ASP A 6 13.81 -49.27 -57.81
C ASP A 6 14.47 -47.98 -58.31
N GLU A 7 13.99 -46.80 -57.93
CA GLU A 7 14.82 -45.62 -57.60
C GLU A 7 13.89 -44.48 -57.17
N GLU A 8 13.47 -44.58 -55.91
CA GLU A 8 13.26 -43.42 -55.05
C GLU A 8 14.51 -42.53 -55.12
N ALA A 9 14.36 -41.32 -55.66
CA ALA A 9 15.28 -40.25 -55.35
C ALA A 9 14.58 -38.89 -55.50
N ARG A 10 14.48 -38.21 -54.35
CA ARG A 10 14.35 -36.76 -54.16
C ARG A 10 13.08 -36.14 -54.75
N TRP A 11 12.22 -35.53 -53.95
CA TRP A 11 12.55 -34.57 -52.90
C TRP A 11 11.56 -34.70 -51.75
N GLU A 12 12.09 -35.06 -50.59
CA GLU A 12 11.60 -34.54 -49.32
C GLU A 12 11.55 -33.00 -49.45
N SER A 13 10.35 -32.46 -49.39
CA SER A 13 10.12 -31.15 -48.80
C SER A 13 9.23 -31.37 -47.59
N GLU A 14 9.72 -32.22 -46.68
CA GLU A 14 9.61 -31.91 -45.26
C GLU A 14 10.28 -30.57 -44.97
N SER A 15 9.91 -29.99 -43.83
CA SER A 15 10.53 -28.85 -43.17
C SER A 15 9.89 -27.51 -43.50
N GLY A 16 8.79 -27.25 -42.81
CA GLY A 16 8.16 -25.92 -42.82
C GLY A 16 7.03 -25.71 -41.83
N GLU A 17 6.60 -26.72 -41.07
CA GLU A 17 5.87 -26.51 -39.82
C GLU A 17 6.81 -25.92 -38.75
N HIS A 18 7.43 -24.78 -39.03
CA HIS A 18 7.86 -23.88 -37.99
C HIS A 18 6.95 -22.68 -38.10
N SER A 19 5.87 -22.78 -37.32
CA SER A 19 5.18 -21.65 -36.71
C SER A 19 6.17 -20.83 -35.87
N GLU A 20 7.20 -20.29 -36.52
CA GLU A 20 8.02 -19.19 -36.04
C GLU A 20 7.45 -17.90 -36.64
N GLN A 21 6.13 -17.79 -36.64
CA GLN A 21 5.54 -16.51 -36.26
C GLN A 21 6.00 -16.27 -34.82
N THR A 22 7.25 -15.82 -34.68
CA THR A 22 7.76 -15.16 -33.49
C THR A 22 6.67 -14.14 -33.19
N ARG A 23 5.84 -14.45 -32.20
CA ARG A 23 4.78 -13.56 -31.73
C ARG A 23 5.56 -12.42 -31.09
N ARG A 24 6.05 -11.49 -31.93
CA ARG A 24 6.74 -10.28 -31.51
C ARG A 24 5.71 -9.57 -30.66
N VAL A 25 5.85 -9.72 -29.35
CA VAL A 25 4.96 -9.08 -28.41
C VAL A 25 5.14 -7.60 -28.65
N ASP A 26 4.04 -6.95 -28.98
CA ASP A 26 4.01 -5.51 -29.22
C ASP A 26 4.68 -4.80 -28.02
N PRO A 27 5.75 -4.01 -28.24
CA PRO A 27 6.38 -3.25 -27.17
C PRO A 27 5.39 -2.35 -26.40
N GLU A 28 4.32 -1.89 -27.06
CA GLU A 28 3.25 -1.13 -26.42
C GLU A 28 2.45 -2.02 -25.46
N TYR A 29 2.15 -3.26 -25.85
CA TYR A 29 1.47 -4.22 -24.98
C TYR A 29 2.28 -4.53 -23.72
N VAL A 30 3.60 -4.77 -23.86
CA VAL A 30 4.50 -5.00 -22.72
C VAL A 30 4.52 -3.80 -21.79
N ARG A 31 4.64 -2.59 -22.36
CA ARG A 31 4.65 -1.32 -21.62
C ARG A 31 3.35 -1.07 -20.87
N ASN A 32 2.21 -1.24 -21.53
CA ASN A 32 0.89 -1.08 -20.93
C ASN A 32 0.68 -2.10 -19.80
N ARG A 33 1.07 -3.37 -19.99
CA ARG A 33 1.00 -4.38 -18.93
C ARG A 33 1.84 -3.99 -17.70
N ALA A 34 3.07 -3.53 -17.91
CA ALA A 34 3.94 -3.08 -16.82
C ALA A 34 3.34 -1.86 -16.07
N TYR A 35 2.76 -0.90 -16.81
CA TYR A 35 2.09 0.26 -16.22
C TYR A 35 0.89 -0.14 -15.35
N TYR A 36 0.02 -1.03 -15.84
CA TYR A 36 -1.14 -1.49 -15.06
C TYR A 36 -0.72 -2.30 -13.83
N GLN A 37 0.33 -3.10 -13.93
CA GLN A 37 0.90 -3.78 -12.76
C GLN A 37 1.38 -2.78 -11.71
N ALA A 38 2.18 -1.78 -12.11
CA ALA A 38 2.65 -0.75 -11.20
C ALA A 38 1.49 0.04 -10.56
N LEU A 39 0.43 0.30 -11.32
CA LEU A 39 -0.77 0.97 -10.81
C LEU A 39 -1.52 0.12 -9.79
N GLN A 40 -1.64 -1.19 -10.03
CA GLN A 40 -2.25 -2.13 -9.09
C GLN A 40 -1.45 -2.20 -7.79
N ASP A 41 -0.12 -2.33 -7.89
CA ASP A 41 0.78 -2.36 -6.73
C ASP A 41 0.68 -1.05 -5.95
N HIS A 42 0.61 0.08 -6.64
CA HIS A 42 0.42 1.39 -6.01
C HIS A 42 -0.91 1.49 -5.26
N TYR A 43 -2.03 1.05 -5.84
CA TYR A 43 -3.31 1.03 -5.15
C TYR A 43 -3.30 0.13 -3.92
N GLN A 44 -2.57 -0.99 -3.97
CA GLN A 44 -2.37 -1.86 -2.82
C GLN A 44 -1.69 -1.11 -1.68
N VAL A 45 -0.58 -0.42 -1.97
CA VAL A 45 0.14 0.41 -0.99
C VAL A 45 -0.73 1.52 -0.42
N VAL A 46 -1.48 2.25 -1.26
CA VAL A 46 -2.40 3.31 -0.80
C VAL A 46 -3.44 2.75 0.15
N ARG A 47 -4.05 1.60 -0.17
CA ARG A 47 -5.06 0.95 0.66
C ARG A 47 -4.48 0.50 2.01
N ASP A 48 -3.31 -0.11 1.99
CA ASP A 48 -2.69 -0.61 3.22
C ASP A 48 -2.30 0.56 4.14
N HIS A 49 -1.78 1.65 3.58
CA HIS A 49 -1.47 2.84 4.35
C HIS A 49 -2.73 3.58 4.83
N HIS A 50 -3.82 3.57 4.06
CA HIS A 50 -5.11 4.07 4.52
C HIS A 50 -5.61 3.32 5.77
N HIS A 51 -5.47 2.00 5.81
CA HIS A 51 -5.81 1.23 7.02
C HIS A 51 -4.95 1.67 8.21
N GLN A 52 -3.64 1.86 8.02
CA GLN A 52 -2.75 2.35 9.08
C GLN A 52 -3.18 3.74 9.61
N VAL A 53 -3.58 4.66 8.73
CA VAL A 53 -4.10 5.97 9.12
C VAL A 53 -5.36 5.81 9.97
N MET A 54 -6.28 4.92 9.59
CA MET A 54 -7.52 4.67 10.33
C MET A 54 -7.28 4.01 11.68
N ASP A 55 -6.39 3.02 11.75
CA ASP A 55 -6.01 2.37 13.01
C ASP A 55 -5.40 3.40 13.97
N HIS A 56 -4.50 4.25 13.49
CA HIS A 56 -3.91 5.31 14.31
C HIS A 56 -4.96 6.36 14.72
N HIS A 57 -5.91 6.70 13.85
CA HIS A 57 -7.00 7.60 14.18
C HIS A 57 -7.86 7.05 15.32
N GLN A 58 -8.17 5.75 15.29
CA GLN A 58 -8.93 5.08 16.34
C GLN A 58 -8.19 5.12 17.69
N LEU A 59 -6.89 4.81 17.70
CA LEU A 59 -6.06 4.92 18.91
C LEU A 59 -6.03 6.35 19.47
N LEU A 60 -5.95 7.36 18.61
CA LEU A 60 -5.97 8.76 19.02
C LEU A 60 -7.32 9.15 19.65
N LEU A 61 -8.44 8.66 19.11
CA LEU A 61 -9.77 8.87 19.67
C LEU A 61 -9.92 8.21 21.05
N GLU A 62 -9.47 6.97 21.20
CA GLU A 62 -9.48 6.27 22.49
C GLU A 62 -8.66 7.04 23.54
N HIS A 63 -7.47 7.49 23.17
CA HIS A 63 -6.63 8.29 24.04
C HIS A 63 -7.26 9.66 24.38
N HIS A 64 -7.96 10.28 23.42
CA HIS A 64 -8.70 11.52 23.68
C HIS A 64 -9.76 11.33 24.77
N TYR A 65 -10.51 10.22 24.73
CA TYR A 65 -11.50 9.91 25.78
C TYR A 65 -10.84 9.64 27.14
N LEU A 66 -9.68 8.99 27.17
CA LEU A 66 -8.90 8.81 28.41
C LEU A 66 -8.52 10.15 29.03
N VAL A 67 -7.98 11.07 28.23
CA VAL A 67 -7.60 12.42 28.70
C VAL A 67 -8.83 13.18 29.23
N GLN A 68 -9.97 13.09 28.54
CA GLN A 68 -11.21 13.69 29.01
C GLN A 68 -11.69 13.09 30.35
N ALA A 69 -11.54 11.78 30.54
CA ALA A 69 -11.90 11.12 31.79
C ALA A 69 -11.00 11.60 32.94
N LEU A 70 -9.68 11.63 32.73
CA LEU A 70 -8.72 12.15 33.72
C LEU A 70 -8.99 13.61 34.08
N TYR A 71 -9.36 14.44 33.09
CA TYR A 71 -9.73 15.83 33.35
C TYR A 71 -10.98 15.93 34.25
N LYS A 72 -11.99 15.09 34.03
CA LYS A 72 -13.18 15.03 34.89
C LYS A 72 -12.82 14.59 36.32
N ASP A 73 -11.90 13.65 36.47
CA ASP A 73 -11.46 13.19 37.79
C ASP A 73 -10.68 14.28 38.54
N VAL A 74 -9.83 15.02 37.84
CA VAL A 74 -9.18 16.23 38.38
C VAL A 74 -10.22 17.24 38.87
N GLN A 75 -11.28 17.51 38.10
CA GLN A 75 -12.34 18.43 38.51
C GLN A 75 -13.12 17.97 39.75
N LYS A 76 -13.29 16.66 39.93
CA LYS A 76 -13.98 16.08 41.10
C LYS A 76 -13.09 15.99 42.33
N SER A 77 -11.77 15.99 42.16
CA SER A 77 -10.81 15.86 43.26
C SER A 77 -10.94 17.02 44.26
N ARG A 78 -10.89 16.70 45.56
CA ARG A 78 -11.01 17.71 46.61
C ARG A 78 -9.71 18.50 46.73
N ARG A 79 -9.83 19.83 46.77
CA ARG A 79 -8.68 20.72 46.76
C ARG A 79 -7.78 20.53 47.98
N GLY A 80 -6.47 20.42 47.76
CA GLY A 80 -5.45 20.35 48.83
C GLY A 80 -5.21 18.96 49.43
N MET A 81 -5.73 17.91 48.80
CA MET A 81 -5.49 16.51 49.20
C MET A 81 -4.42 15.85 48.30
N PRO A 82 -3.64 14.88 48.80
CA PRO A 82 -2.64 14.16 47.98
C PRO A 82 -3.22 13.53 46.71
N GLU A 83 -4.47 13.06 46.77
CA GLU A 83 -5.18 12.46 45.63
C GLU A 83 -5.41 13.47 44.50
N GLN A 84 -5.60 14.75 44.82
CA GLN A 84 -5.70 15.80 43.81
C GLN A 84 -4.37 16.00 43.07
N GLU A 85 -3.26 16.02 43.80
CA GLU A 85 -1.95 16.19 43.18
C GLU A 85 -1.60 15.01 42.28
N GLN A 86 -1.92 13.78 42.71
CA GLN A 86 -1.78 12.59 41.88
C GLN A 86 -2.69 12.61 40.64
N ALA A 87 -3.93 13.09 40.76
CA ALA A 87 -4.85 13.24 39.63
C ALA A 87 -4.31 14.26 38.61
N TRP A 88 -3.80 15.40 39.08
CA TRP A 88 -3.18 16.41 38.21
C TRP A 88 -1.94 15.89 37.49
N GLN A 89 -1.06 15.15 38.18
CA GLN A 89 0.12 14.55 37.57
C GLN A 89 -0.26 13.54 36.49
N SER A 90 -1.25 12.69 36.75
CA SER A 90 -1.78 11.72 35.78
C SER A 90 -2.36 12.41 34.54
N TYR A 91 -3.19 13.44 34.75
CA TYR A 91 -3.77 14.23 33.66
C TYR A 91 -2.69 14.93 32.82
N HIS A 92 -1.70 15.56 33.47
CA HIS A 92 -0.64 16.26 32.75
C HIS A 92 0.23 15.31 31.92
N ARG A 93 0.54 14.12 32.46
CA ARG A 93 1.25 13.08 31.71
C ARG A 93 0.45 12.64 30.49
N ALA A 94 -0.82 12.29 30.67
CA ALA A 94 -1.69 11.89 29.57
C ALA A 94 -1.84 13.01 28.53
N LEU A 95 -1.90 14.28 28.95
CA LEU A 95 -1.98 15.40 28.00
C LEU A 95 -0.71 15.52 27.15
N LYS A 96 0.48 15.28 27.73
CA LYS A 96 1.75 15.24 27.00
C LYS A 96 1.77 14.09 25.98
N GLU A 97 1.39 12.89 26.42
CA GLU A 97 1.28 11.71 25.54
C GLU A 97 0.28 11.96 24.40
N HIS A 98 -0.87 12.57 24.69
CA HIS A 98 -1.85 12.92 23.68
C HIS A 98 -1.30 13.90 22.63
N HIS A 99 -0.52 14.89 23.05
CA HIS A 99 0.11 15.82 22.13
C HIS A 99 1.08 15.11 21.20
N GLU A 100 1.93 14.22 21.73
CA GLU A 100 2.84 13.38 20.94
C GLU A 100 2.08 12.50 19.93
N MET A 101 0.96 11.89 20.35
CA MET A 101 0.10 11.11 19.44
C MET A 101 -0.55 11.95 18.34
N VAL A 102 -0.92 13.21 18.62
CA VAL A 102 -1.45 14.12 17.59
C VAL A 102 -0.37 14.47 16.57
N GLU A 103 0.85 14.77 17.01
CA GLU A 103 1.97 15.05 16.12
C GLU A 103 2.31 13.85 15.23
N GLU A 104 2.34 12.65 15.82
CA GLU A 104 2.52 11.40 15.08
C GLU A 104 1.42 11.19 14.04
N HIS A 105 0.16 11.43 14.41
CA HIS A 105 -0.96 11.31 13.48
C HIS A 105 -0.85 12.28 12.31
N GLN A 106 -0.40 13.52 12.55
CA GLN A 106 -0.14 14.50 11.49
C GLN A 106 0.97 14.03 10.55
N ARG A 107 2.03 13.43 11.09
CA ARG A 107 3.11 12.86 10.27
C ARG A 107 2.59 11.74 9.37
N ILE A 108 1.82 10.81 9.92
CA ILE A 108 1.20 9.69 9.18
C ILE A 108 0.27 10.22 8.07
N LEU A 109 -0.52 11.26 8.34
CA LEU A 109 -1.37 11.89 7.32
C LEU A 109 -0.56 12.50 6.19
N GLU A 110 0.57 13.14 6.49
CA GLU A 110 1.44 13.72 5.48
C GLU A 110 2.13 12.63 4.64
N GLU A 111 2.60 11.55 5.26
CA GLU A 111 3.11 10.36 4.56
C GLU A 111 2.06 9.78 3.62
N HIS A 112 0.81 9.66 4.07
CA HIS A 112 -0.31 9.18 3.25
C HIS A 112 -0.58 10.07 2.04
N ARG A 113 -0.55 11.40 2.21
CA ARG A 113 -0.69 12.36 1.12
C ARG A 113 0.42 12.21 0.09
N GLN A 114 1.67 12.02 0.55
CA GLN A 114 2.79 11.79 -0.36
C GLN A 114 2.67 10.48 -1.12
N ILE A 115 2.21 9.41 -0.47
CA ILE A 115 1.96 8.13 -1.14
C ILE A 115 0.92 8.31 -2.25
N ILE A 116 -0.22 8.95 -1.98
CA ILE A 116 -1.24 9.22 -3.01
C ILE A 116 -0.67 10.06 -4.16
N ALA A 117 0.16 11.05 -3.86
CA ALA A 117 0.76 11.92 -4.88
C ALA A 117 1.75 11.19 -5.80
N ARG A 118 2.41 10.13 -5.32
CA ARG A 118 3.43 9.34 -6.07
C ARG A 118 2.82 8.30 -7.02
N ARG A 119 1.62 8.55 -7.54
CA ARG A 119 0.95 7.65 -8.48
C ARG A 119 1.84 7.35 -9.71
N PRO A 120 1.97 6.09 -10.14
CA PRO A 120 2.72 5.74 -11.34
C PRO A 120 2.24 6.52 -12.56
N HIS A 121 3.20 7.08 -13.31
CA HIS A 121 2.93 7.82 -14.54
C HIS A 121 2.92 6.87 -15.73
N ARG A 122 2.05 7.13 -16.71
CA ARG A 122 2.06 6.35 -17.95
C ARG A 122 3.25 6.80 -18.81
N PRO A 123 4.12 5.88 -19.26
CA PRO A 123 5.20 6.25 -20.16
C PRO A 123 4.66 6.65 -21.54
N GLU A 124 4.94 7.88 -21.97
CA GLU A 124 4.57 8.43 -23.29
C GLU A 124 5.26 7.64 -24.44
N PRO A 125 4.59 7.40 -25.57
CA PRO A 125 5.25 6.87 -26.77
C PRO A 125 6.29 7.88 -27.30
N SER A 126 7.42 7.37 -27.80
CA SER A 126 8.51 8.16 -28.39
C SER A 126 8.33 8.35 -29.89
#